data_AF-A0A7J7LMB6-F1
#
_entry.id   AF-A0A7J7LMB6-F1
#
_cell.length_a   1.000
_cell.length_b   1.000
_cell.length_c   1.000
_cell.angle_alpha   90.00
_cell.angle_beta   90.00
_cell.angle_gamma   90.00
#
_symmetry.space_group_name_H-M   'P 1'
#
loop_
_entity.id
_entity.type
_entity.pdbx_description
1 polymer ?
#
loop_
_entity_poly.entity_id
_entity_poly.type
_entity_poly.pdbx_seq_one_letter_code
_entity_poly.pdbx_strand_id
1 'polypeptide(L)'
;MSASVTLTDFSSVNPQVIRLRENLNTCSTYILSDNVEKSQESVNSLVEFLDSFYNLNLIESEEDDNTVPNQIRINSINPEEDENVQVLHDLLRFLTSSSLNQMVVDVLALRLPGVVAKLGCVSDKCREISECLIDRLVSTCNPRDMLSILCEVMLVFTKTIKHISK
;
A
#
# COMPACT_ATOMS: atom_id res chain seq x y z
N MET A 1 40.11 14.79 0.65
CA MET A 1 39.31 16.02 0.46
C MET A 1 38.23 15.70 -0.54
N SER A 2 36.97 15.83 -0.10
CA SER A 2 35.74 16.02 -0.88
C SER A 2 35.32 14.88 -1.84
N ALA A 3 34.05 14.47 -1.90
CA ALA A 3 32.89 15.33 -1.97
C ALA A 3 31.74 14.89 -1.05
N SER A 4 31.22 15.87 -0.30
CA SER A 4 29.86 15.85 0.22
C SER A 4 28.89 15.85 -0.96
N VAL A 5 28.01 14.85 -1.01
CA VAL A 5 26.76 14.94 -1.76
C VAL A 5 25.70 15.38 -0.77
N THR A 6 25.56 16.69 -0.62
CA THR A 6 24.33 17.30 -0.11
C THR A 6 23.60 17.87 -1.29
N LEU A 7 22.35 17.44 -1.46
CA LEU A 7 21.17 18.25 -1.77
C LEU A 7 20.18 17.35 -2.51
N THR A 8 19.03 17.08 -1.88
CA THR A 8 17.76 17.66 -2.30
C THR A 8 16.66 17.36 -1.28
N ASP A 9 16.18 18.44 -0.68
CA ASP A 9 14.77 18.75 -0.42
C ASP A 9 13.99 17.94 0.63
N PHE A 10 14.02 18.41 1.89
CA PHE A 10 13.07 18.03 2.95
C PHE A 10 11.85 18.97 2.94
N SER A 11 11.27 19.23 1.76
CA SER A 11 9.92 19.79 1.70
C SER A 11 8.96 18.76 2.31
N SER A 12 8.59 18.97 3.58
CA SER A 12 7.50 18.29 4.30
C SER A 12 7.40 16.78 4.01
N VAL A 13 8.34 15.97 4.50
CA VAL A 13 8.22 14.51 4.36
C VAL A 13 6.99 14.05 5.15
N ASN A 14 5.95 13.63 4.41
CA ASN A 14 4.69 13.15 4.95
C ASN A 14 4.93 12.09 6.06
N PRO A 15 4.41 12.28 7.29
CA PRO A 15 4.60 11.34 8.40
C PRO A 15 4.18 9.90 8.08
N GLN A 16 3.15 9.70 7.24
CA GLN A 16 2.69 8.38 6.84
C GLN A 16 3.70 7.69 5.90
N VAL A 17 4.37 8.46 5.04
CA VAL A 17 5.44 7.94 4.19
C VAL A 17 6.65 7.54 5.04
N ILE A 18 6.98 8.30 6.10
CA ILE A 18 8.04 7.91 7.05
C ILE A 18 7.69 6.59 7.73
N ARG A 19 6.48 6.49 8.30
CA ARG A 19 6.01 5.28 8.97
C ARG A 19 5.95 4.07 8.03
N LEU A 20 5.54 4.26 6.78
CA LEU A 20 5.58 3.21 5.76
C LEU A 20 7.00 2.67 5.57
N ARG A 21 7.98 3.57 5.37
CA ARG A 21 9.39 3.18 5.17
C ARG A 21 9.96 2.44 6.37
N GLU A 22 9.63 2.87 7.59
CA GLU A 22 10.04 2.19 8.82
C GLU A 22 9.48 0.76 8.89
N ASN A 23 8.19 0.57 8.58
CA ASN A 23 7.57 -0.75 8.52
C ASN A 23 8.20 -1.64 7.43
N LEU A 24 8.44 -1.10 6.23
CA LEU A 24 9.06 -1.83 5.12
C LEU A 24 10.50 -2.25 5.45
N ASN A 25 11.29 -1.36 6.06
CA ASN A 25 12.65 -1.66 6.50
C ASN A 25 12.66 -2.73 7.60
N THR A 26 11.70 -2.66 8.53
CA THR A 26 11.53 -3.65 9.60
C THR A 26 11.17 -5.02 9.03
N CYS A 27 10.22 -5.08 8.09
CA CYS A 27 9.87 -6.31 7.37
C CYS A 27 11.10 -6.90 6.68
N SER A 28 11.80 -6.09 5.88
CA SER A 28 13.01 -6.53 5.17
C SER A 28 14.05 -7.12 6.12
N THR A 29 14.28 -6.45 7.25
CA THR A 29 15.24 -6.92 8.27
C THR A 29 14.81 -8.25 8.87
N TYR A 30 13.54 -8.39 9.27
CA TYR A 30 13.10 -9.59 9.96
C TYR A 30 12.87 -10.80 9.04
N ILE A 31 12.38 -10.58 7.82
CA ILE A 31 12.27 -11.63 6.80
C ILE A 31 13.64 -12.28 6.54
N LEU A 32 14.71 -11.48 6.52
CA LEU A 32 16.07 -11.97 6.28
C LEU A 32 16.76 -12.52 7.54
N SER A 33 16.17 -12.35 8.73
CA SER A 33 16.78 -12.74 10.01
C SER A 33 16.51 -14.19 10.44
N ASP A 34 15.88 -15.00 9.57
CA ASP A 34 15.43 -16.38 9.82
C ASP A 34 14.48 -16.54 11.04
N ASN A 35 14.01 -15.41 11.59
CA ASN A 35 13.05 -15.35 12.69
C ASN A 35 11.63 -15.23 12.12
N VAL A 36 10.99 -16.38 11.90
CA VAL A 36 9.65 -16.48 11.31
C VAL A 36 8.61 -15.69 12.11
N GLU A 37 8.68 -15.72 13.45
CA GLU A 37 7.72 -15.02 14.31
C GLU A 37 7.79 -13.50 14.12
N LYS A 38 9.00 -12.92 14.20
CA LYS A 38 9.21 -11.47 13.98
C LYS A 38 8.93 -11.04 12.55
N SER A 39 9.24 -11.91 11.59
CA SER A 39 8.89 -11.70 10.19
C SER A 39 7.37 -11.59 10.04
N GLN A 40 6.61 -12.53 10.62
CA GLN A 40 5.15 -12.52 10.52
C GLN A 40 4.54 -11.32 11.25
N GLU A 41 5.03 -10.99 12.44
CA GLU A 41 4.58 -9.84 13.23
C GLU A 41 4.78 -8.53 12.46
N SER A 42 6.00 -8.30 11.94
CA SER A 42 6.30 -7.06 11.19
C SER A 42 5.47 -6.92 9.91
N VAL A 43 5.25 -8.02 9.18
CA VAL A 43 4.41 -8.00 7.98
C VAL A 43 2.94 -7.74 8.34
N ASN A 44 2.45 -8.29 9.45
CA ASN A 44 1.10 -7.97 9.94
C ASN A 44 0.98 -6.49 10.35
N SER A 45 1.99 -5.94 11.04
CA SER A 45 2.01 -4.51 11.39
C SER A 45 1.98 -3.61 10.15
N LEU A 46 2.70 -3.98 9.07
CA LEU A 46 2.63 -3.25 7.81
C LEU A 46 1.23 -3.29 7.19
N VAL A 47 0.59 -4.46 7.17
CA VAL A 47 -0.77 -4.64 6.64
C VAL A 47 -1.77 -3.84 7.48
N GLU A 48 -1.70 -3.93 8.80
CA GLU A 48 -2.55 -3.17 9.73
C GLU A 48 -2.37 -1.66 9.59
N PHE A 49 -1.14 -1.20 9.37
CA PHE A 49 -0.83 0.20 9.08
C PHE A 49 -1.54 0.66 7.80
N LEU A 50 -1.40 -0.08 6.70
CA LEU A 50 -2.03 0.26 5.41
C LEU A 50 -3.56 0.22 5.50
N ASP A 51 -4.12 -0.77 6.21
CA ASP A 51 -5.57 -0.90 6.38
C ASP A 51 -6.14 0.23 7.26
N SER A 52 -5.44 0.58 8.36
CA SER A 52 -5.80 1.72 9.20
C SER A 52 -5.71 3.04 8.42
N PHE A 53 -4.68 3.19 7.58
CA PHE A 53 -4.52 4.35 6.72
C PHE A 53 -5.68 4.49 5.72
N TYR A 54 -6.13 3.38 5.12
CA TYR A 54 -7.35 3.37 4.29
C TYR A 54 -8.61 3.75 5.09
N ASN A 55 -8.82 3.16 6.27
CA ASN A 55 -10.03 3.38 7.07
C ASN A 55 -10.13 4.81 7.62
N LEU A 56 -9.02 5.45 7.98
CA LEU A 56 -9.00 6.86 8.38
C LEU A 56 -9.56 7.76 7.27
N ASN A 57 -9.17 7.49 6.03
CA ASN A 57 -9.62 8.25 4.87
C ASN A 57 -11.08 7.97 4.46
N LEU A 58 -11.68 6.87 4.93
CA LEU A 58 -13.11 6.58 4.75
C LEU A 58 -13.97 7.35 5.76
N ILE A 59 -13.56 7.40 7.03
CA ILE A 59 -14.37 8.00 8.11
C ILE A 59 -14.48 9.52 7.94
N GLU A 60 -13.49 10.17 7.33
CA GLU A 60 -13.54 11.60 7.01
C GLU A 60 -14.56 11.96 5.89
N SER A 61 -15.25 10.96 5.30
CA SER A 61 -16.24 11.18 4.22
C SER A 61 -17.70 11.08 4.66
N GLU A 62 -17.98 10.76 5.94
CA GLU A 62 -19.36 10.66 6.46
C GLU A 62 -19.76 11.93 7.24
N GLU A 63 -20.16 12.99 6.53
CA GLU A 63 -20.98 14.07 7.11
C GLU A 63 -22.25 14.33 6.28
N ASP A 64 -23.39 14.02 6.92
CA ASP A 64 -24.77 14.53 6.78
C ASP A 64 -25.63 14.24 5.52
N ASP A 65 -26.86 13.79 5.81
CA ASP A 65 -27.83 13.02 5.02
C ASP A 65 -28.61 13.84 3.96
N ASN A 66 -28.07 14.88 3.32
CA ASN A 66 -28.88 15.66 2.36
C ASN A 66 -28.17 16.33 1.18
N THR A 67 -27.02 15.82 0.72
CA THR A 67 -26.45 16.27 -0.57
C THR A 67 -25.92 15.10 -1.40
N VAL A 68 -26.41 15.03 -2.65
CA VAL A 68 -25.99 14.20 -3.79
C VAL A 68 -24.69 13.38 -3.58
N PRO A 69 -24.69 12.05 -3.77
CA PRO A 69 -23.50 11.21 -3.64
C PRO A 69 -22.59 11.43 -4.84
N ASN A 70 -21.81 12.52 -4.82
CA ASN A 70 -20.70 12.79 -5.71
C ASN A 70 -19.88 13.96 -5.14
N GLN A 71 -19.27 13.72 -3.99
CA GLN A 71 -18.10 14.48 -3.56
C GLN A 71 -17.02 13.42 -3.33
N ILE A 72 -16.41 12.86 -4.39
CA ILE A 72 -15.08 13.29 -4.84
C ILE A 72 -14.48 14.26 -3.81
N ARG A 73 -13.69 13.72 -2.87
CA ARG A 73 -12.67 14.51 -2.17
C ARG A 73 -12.05 15.39 -3.24
N ILE A 74 -12.16 16.70 -3.10
CA ILE A 74 -11.32 17.59 -3.91
C ILE A 74 -9.91 17.14 -3.55
N ASN A 75 -9.29 16.36 -4.45
CA ASN A 75 -7.87 16.02 -4.36
C ASN A 75 -7.15 17.31 -3.97
N SER A 76 -6.01 17.22 -3.28
CA SER A 76 -5.09 18.35 -3.44
C SER A 76 -5.00 18.64 -4.95
N ILE A 77 -5.15 19.91 -5.32
CA ILE A 77 -5.18 20.34 -6.72
C ILE A 77 -3.95 19.77 -7.46
N ASN A 78 -2.90 19.48 -6.69
CA ASN A 78 -1.74 18.70 -7.07
C ASN A 78 -1.88 17.24 -6.57
N PRO A 79 -2.01 16.25 -7.47
CA PRO A 79 -2.00 14.82 -7.12
C PRO A 79 -0.76 14.37 -6.34
N GLU A 80 0.35 15.11 -6.46
CA GLU A 80 1.59 14.85 -5.74
C GLU A 80 1.49 15.14 -4.24
N GLU A 81 0.53 15.95 -3.82
CA GLU A 81 0.27 16.27 -2.41
C GLU A 81 -0.76 15.31 -1.77
N ASP A 82 -1.40 14.43 -2.56
CA ASP A 82 -2.30 13.42 -2.00
C ASP A 82 -1.49 12.37 -1.25
N GLU A 83 -1.71 12.31 0.06
CA GLU A 83 -1.04 11.37 0.96
C GLU A 83 -1.18 9.91 0.50
N ASN A 84 -2.34 9.53 -0.05
CA ASN A 84 -2.58 8.17 -0.55
C ASN A 84 -1.69 7.86 -1.74
N VAL A 85 -1.57 8.82 -2.67
CA VAL A 85 -0.72 8.72 -3.84
C VAL A 85 0.74 8.61 -3.41
N GLN A 86 1.18 9.40 -2.43
CA GLN A 86 2.54 9.34 -1.92
C GLN A 86 2.86 7.99 -1.24
N VAL A 87 1.96 7.47 -0.39
CA VAL A 87 2.12 6.17 0.27
C VAL A 87 2.21 5.04 -0.77
N LEU A 88 1.30 5.01 -1.75
CA LEU A 88 1.32 3.99 -2.80
C LEU A 88 2.57 4.10 -3.69
N HIS A 89 2.97 5.31 -4.05
CA HIS A 89 4.17 5.52 -4.85
C HIS A 89 5.43 5.10 -4.10
N ASP A 90 5.53 5.37 -2.80
CA ASP A 90 6.70 4.97 -2.02
C ASP A 90 6.75 3.45 -1.79
N LEU A 91 5.60 2.80 -1.63
CA LEU A 91 5.50 1.34 -1.63
C LEU A 91 5.95 0.74 -2.98
N LEU A 92 5.49 1.31 -4.09
CA LEU A 92 5.90 0.87 -5.43
C LEU A 92 7.40 1.05 -5.63
N ARG A 93 7.95 2.20 -5.23
CA ARG A 93 9.39 2.48 -5.27
C ARG A 93 10.19 1.45 -4.48
N PHE A 94 9.72 1.09 -3.28
CA PHE A 94 10.37 0.06 -2.48
C PHE A 94 10.38 -1.30 -3.19
N LEU A 95 9.22 -1.77 -3.65
CA LEU A 95 9.07 -3.08 -4.31
C LEU A 95 9.77 -3.18 -5.66
N THR A 96 9.99 -2.04 -6.32
CA THR A 96 10.69 -1.94 -7.61
C THR A 96 12.20 -1.74 -7.48
N SER A 97 12.70 -1.52 -6.27
CA SER A 97 14.13 -1.34 -6.02
C SER A 97 14.94 -2.55 -6.46
N SER A 98 15.98 -2.33 -7.27
CA SER A 98 16.85 -3.39 -7.78
C SER A 98 17.69 -4.08 -6.70
N SER A 99 17.85 -3.45 -5.54
CA SER A 99 18.60 -3.99 -4.40
C SER A 99 17.72 -4.79 -3.43
N LEU A 100 16.39 -4.83 -3.65
CA LEU A 100 15.49 -5.54 -2.76
C LEU A 100 15.64 -7.06 -2.95
N ASN A 101 15.73 -7.79 -1.83
CA ASN A 101 15.87 -9.24 -1.86
C ASN A 101 14.55 -9.89 -2.31
N GLN A 102 14.62 -10.87 -3.21
CA GLN A 102 13.45 -11.58 -3.75
C GLN A 102 12.61 -12.25 -2.66
N MET A 103 13.23 -12.77 -1.60
CA MET A 103 12.51 -13.34 -0.45
C MET A 103 11.61 -12.30 0.24
N VAL A 104 12.07 -11.05 0.33
CA VAL A 104 11.27 -9.95 0.89
C VAL A 104 10.09 -9.65 -0.03
N VAL A 105 10.32 -9.60 -1.35
CA VAL A 105 9.26 -9.40 -2.34
C VAL A 105 8.22 -10.52 -2.24
N ASP A 106 8.65 -11.77 -2.21
CA ASP A 106 7.76 -12.94 -2.14
C ASP A 106 6.88 -12.90 -0.90
N VAL A 107 7.46 -12.72 0.29
CA VAL A 107 6.68 -12.67 1.54
C VAL A 107 5.68 -11.51 1.54
N LEU A 108 6.10 -10.32 1.10
CA LEU A 108 5.22 -9.15 1.05
C LEU A 108 4.10 -9.33 0.02
N ALA A 109 4.40 -9.93 -1.13
CA ALA A 109 3.40 -10.20 -2.16
C ALA A 109 2.30 -11.13 -1.67
N LEU A 110 2.57 -11.98 -0.68
CA LEU A 110 1.54 -12.84 -0.13
C LEU A 110 0.52 -12.09 0.75
N ARG A 111 0.79 -10.82 1.10
CA ARG A 111 0.01 -10.08 2.11
C ARG A 111 -0.49 -8.73 1.61
N LEU A 112 0.25 -8.07 0.74
CA LEU A 112 -0.09 -6.75 0.22
C LEU A 112 -1.28 -6.66 -0.75
N PRO A 113 -1.59 -7.65 -1.63
CA PRO A 113 -2.60 -7.47 -2.67
C PRO A 113 -3.97 -7.00 -2.16
N GLY A 114 -4.42 -7.51 -1.02
CA GLY A 114 -5.70 -7.12 -0.44
C GLY A 114 -5.76 -5.66 -0.01
N VAL A 115 -4.74 -5.17 0.69
CA VAL A 115 -4.70 -3.77 1.16
C VAL A 115 -4.41 -2.79 0.02
N VAL A 116 -3.58 -3.18 -0.95
CA VAL A 116 -3.30 -2.37 -2.14
C VAL A 116 -4.56 -2.19 -2.99
N ALA A 117 -5.38 -3.24 -3.13
CA ALA A 117 -6.64 -3.16 -3.86
C ALA A 117 -7.64 -2.21 -3.17
N LYS A 118 -7.73 -2.23 -1.83
CA LYS A 118 -8.57 -1.27 -1.07
C LYS A 118 -8.13 0.18 -1.30
N LEU A 119 -6.82 0.45 -1.20
CA LEU A 119 -6.27 1.79 -1.45
C LEU A 119 -6.51 2.24 -2.90
N GLY A 120 -6.57 1.31 -3.86
CA GLY A 120 -6.93 1.60 -5.24
C GLY A 120 -8.37 2.13 -5.42
N CYS A 121 -9.26 1.91 -4.45
CA CYS A 121 -10.62 2.42 -4.49
C CYS A 121 -10.73 3.89 -4.04
N VAL A 122 -9.66 4.52 -3.55
CA VAL A 122 -9.70 5.88 -2.99
C VAL A 122 -9.80 6.96 -4.07
N SER A 123 -9.05 6.82 -5.17
CA SER A 123 -9.08 7.77 -6.29
C SER A 123 -8.57 7.10 -7.58
N ASP A 124 -8.85 7.71 -8.73
CA ASP A 124 -8.36 7.21 -10.03
C ASP A 124 -6.82 7.10 -10.07
N LYS A 125 -6.12 8.03 -9.42
CA LYS A 125 -4.65 7.99 -9.35
C LYS A 125 -4.16 6.86 -8.44
N CYS A 126 -4.85 6.63 -7.32
CA CYS A 126 -4.54 5.48 -6.46
C CYS A 126 -4.79 4.17 -7.21
N ARG A 127 -5.87 4.08 -8.00
CA ARG A 127 -6.16 2.90 -8.83
C ARG A 127 -5.02 2.59 -9.80
N GLU A 128 -4.54 3.57 -10.55
CA GLU A 128 -3.43 3.40 -11.51
C GLU A 128 -2.15 2.85 -10.83
N ILE A 129 -1.80 3.40 -9.66
CA ILE A 129 -0.60 2.96 -8.92
C ILE A 129 -0.83 1.57 -8.30
N SER A 130 -2.03 1.31 -7.78
CA SER A 130 -2.39 0.00 -7.24
C SER A 130 -2.38 -1.09 -8.32
N GLU A 131 -2.85 -0.81 -9.53
CA GLU A 131 -2.74 -1.72 -10.67
C GLU A 131 -1.26 -2.05 -10.97
N CYS A 132 -0.40 -1.03 -11.02
CA CYS A 132 1.05 -1.23 -11.22
C CYS A 132 1.69 -2.06 -10.09
N LEU A 133 1.26 -1.86 -8.85
CA LEU A 133 1.71 -2.64 -7.70
C LEU A 133 1.28 -4.11 -7.83
N ILE A 134 0.00 -4.37 -8.15
CA ILE A 134 -0.49 -5.73 -8.32
C ILE A 134 0.23 -6.42 -9.48
N ASP A 135 0.42 -5.76 -10.62
CA ASP A 135 1.17 -6.29 -11.75
C ASP A 135 2.62 -6.63 -11.37
N ARG A 136 3.26 -5.77 -10.56
CA ARG A 136 4.59 -6.03 -10.02
C ARG A 136 4.61 -7.27 -9.12
N LEU A 137 3.67 -7.39 -8.19
CA LEU A 137 3.60 -8.55 -7.28
C LEU A 137 3.34 -9.85 -8.06
N VAL A 138 2.45 -9.80 -9.06
CA VAL A 138 2.14 -10.97 -9.91
C VAL A 138 3.32 -11.38 -10.79
N SER A 139 4.05 -10.42 -11.35
CA SER A 139 5.18 -10.70 -12.24
C SER A 139 6.45 -11.17 -11.52
N THR A 140 6.57 -10.90 -10.22
CA THR A 140 7.80 -11.20 -9.46
C THR A 140 7.68 -12.40 -8.54
N CYS A 141 6.47 -12.84 -8.18
CA CYS A 141 6.29 -13.90 -7.18
C CYS A 141 5.89 -15.24 -7.79
N ASN A 142 6.01 -16.30 -6.98
CA ASN A 142 5.61 -17.63 -7.42
C ASN A 142 4.13 -17.64 -7.85
N PRO A 143 3.83 -18.02 -9.12
CA PRO A 143 2.49 -17.90 -9.67
C PRO A 143 1.47 -18.79 -8.93
N ARG A 144 1.91 -19.92 -8.34
CA ARG A 144 1.02 -20.81 -7.58
C ARG A 144 0.50 -20.13 -6.31
N ASP A 145 1.40 -19.50 -5.56
CA ASP A 145 1.05 -18.85 -4.30
C ASP A 145 0.22 -17.58 -4.57
N MET A 146 0.55 -16.85 -5.63
CA MET A 146 -0.17 -15.64 -6.02
C MET A 146 -1.60 -15.89 -6.50
N LEU A 147 -1.85 -16.97 -7.23
CA LEU A 147 -3.20 -17.35 -7.65
C LEU A 147 -4.13 -17.60 -6.47
N SER A 148 -3.65 -18.25 -5.40
CA SER A 148 -4.48 -18.51 -4.21
C SER A 148 -4.92 -17.22 -3.54
N ILE A 149 -4.02 -16.24 -3.47
CA ILE A 149 -4.24 -14.98 -2.77
C ILE A 149 -5.14 -14.05 -3.58
N LEU A 150 -4.93 -13.95 -4.89
CA LEU A 150 -5.83 -13.20 -5.75
C LEU A 150 -7.25 -13.77 -5.72
N CYS A 151 -7.40 -15.10 -5.67
CA CYS A 151 -8.71 -15.73 -5.50
C CYS A 151 -9.35 -15.33 -4.16
N GLU A 152 -8.61 -15.33 -3.06
CA GLU A 152 -9.10 -14.91 -1.75
C GLU A 152 -9.54 -13.44 -1.75
N VAL A 153 -8.72 -12.56 -2.34
CA VAL A 153 -9.03 -11.13 -2.49
C VAL A 153 -10.33 -10.93 -3.28
N MET A 154 -10.50 -11.64 -4.41
CA MET A 154 -11.73 -11.62 -5.21
C MET A 154 -12.96 -12.13 -4.43
N LEU A 155 -12.80 -13.15 -3.58
CA LEU A 155 -13.87 -13.63 -2.70
C LEU A 155 -14.28 -12.60 -1.66
N VAL A 156 -13.34 -11.82 -1.12
CA VAL A 156 -13.64 -10.71 -0.20
C VAL A 156 -14.44 -9.62 -0.93
N PHE A 157 -13.97 -9.16 -2.08
CA PHE A 157 -14.66 -8.11 -2.85
C PHE A 157 -16.07 -8.51 -3.30
N THR A 158 -16.26 -9.77 -3.75
CA THR A 158 -17.59 -10.26 -4.16
C THR A 158 -18.56 -10.40 -3.00
N LYS A 159 -18.09 -10.68 -1.77
CA LYS A 159 -18.92 -10.66 -0.56
C LYS A 159 -19.35 -9.25 -0.18
N THR A 160 -18.46 -8.26 -0.30
CA THR A 160 -18.76 -6.86 0.01
C THR A 160 -19.82 -6.29 -0.94
N ILE A 161 -19.78 -6.62 -2.25
CA ILE A 161 -20.79 -6.19 -3.23
C ILE A 161 -22.18 -6.76 -2.90
N LYS A 162 -22.27 -8.01 -2.39
CA LYS A 162 -23.55 -8.60 -1.96
C LYS A 162 -24.15 -7.92 -0.73
N HIS A 163 -23.36 -7.28 0.11
CA HIS A 163 -23.84 -6.58 1.30
C HIS A 163 -24.38 -5.17 0.98
N ILE A 164 -23.93 -4.56 -0.13
CA ILE A 164 -24.39 -3.23 -0.57
C ILE A 164 -25.67 -3.32 -1.44
N SER A 165 -25.94 -4.49 -2.04
CA SER A 165 -27.09 -4.70 -2.93
C SER A 165 -28.38 -5.16 -2.22
N LYS A 166 -28.57 -4.89 -0.93
CA LYS A 166 -29.74 -5.35 -0.17
C LYS A 166 -30.44 -4.24 0.61
#